data_AF-A0A660S674-F1
#
_entry.id   AF-A0A660S674-F1
#
_cell.length_a   1.000
_cell.length_b   1.000
_cell.length_c   1.000
_cell.angle_alpha   90.00
_cell.angle_beta   90.00
_cell.angle_gamma   90.00
#
_symmetry.space_group_name_H-M   'P 1'
#
loop_
_entity.id
_entity.type
_entity.pdbx_description
1 polymer ?
#
loop_
_entity_poly.entity_id
_entity_poly.type
_entity_poly.pdbx_seq_one_letter_code
_entity_poly.pdbx_strand_id
1 'polypeptide(L)'
;MLTYSYLFADTVWTGQTATTYSDYNEFNENTTINYDFAPLTKSLSGVYYAFNSLDLNLFYNQVWIYPNYIDCKMITRDLTYSVMFWNTYFFRTITVKDITNVNLNNVNIEDITNKSYKPLYYENFLVEVKKEGSATVDGYFDIETDDTGDYSHLKLTVRGLRIILLPLYEYISGELSIRYEIPVVISSNMFNEEQRKVLVDREKKNFTGRFFIDILGKTSLMNLFELTGGMIVGVPYCIEPLTPVEDDLQYLSEFHVNEDFTNYREIFRCKYIFIYDKEQQNFTAEEVTSVDATNKKITLSESISFSFKKKSTLVFPMILCKIVSINPKFIKGKYGEVNLELQEIYANL
;
A
#
# COMPACT_ATOMS: atom_id res chain seq x y z
N MET A 1 -40.72 -3.91 -42.24
CA MET A 1 -39.45 -4.45 -41.70
C MET A 1 -38.41 -3.36 -41.87
N LEU A 2 -38.13 -2.60 -40.81
CA LEU A 2 -36.97 -1.70 -40.58
C LEU A 2 -37.30 -0.81 -39.35
N THR A 3 -36.40 -0.88 -38.36
CA THR A 3 -35.93 0.13 -37.38
C THR A 3 -36.83 1.32 -37.01
N TYR A 4 -37.10 1.45 -35.69
CA TYR A 4 -37.24 2.75 -35.02
C TYR A 4 -36.53 2.73 -33.66
N SER A 5 -35.48 3.55 -33.58
CA SER A 5 -34.82 4.02 -32.36
C SER A 5 -35.64 5.15 -31.74
N TYR A 6 -35.86 5.10 -30.42
CA TYR A 6 -36.41 6.24 -29.67
C TYR A 6 -35.33 6.84 -28.79
N LEU A 7 -34.92 8.04 -29.19
CA LEU A 7 -34.09 8.98 -28.44
C LEU A 7 -35.04 9.74 -27.51
N PHE A 8 -34.90 9.62 -26.19
CA PHE A 8 -35.53 10.53 -25.24
C PHE A 8 -34.47 11.52 -24.76
N ALA A 9 -34.54 12.73 -25.31
CA ALA A 9 -33.88 13.91 -24.78
C ALA A 9 -34.95 14.77 -24.12
N ASP A 10 -35.00 14.79 -22.79
CA ASP A 10 -35.65 15.88 -22.06
C ASP A 10 -34.56 16.79 -21.50
N THR A 11 -34.30 17.84 -22.27
CA THR A 11 -33.50 18.99 -21.86
C THR A 11 -34.46 20.04 -21.31
N VAL A 12 -34.45 20.29 -20.00
CA VAL A 12 -34.91 21.59 -19.46
C VAL A 12 -33.67 22.45 -19.30
N TRP A 13 -33.32 23.09 -20.41
CA TRP A 13 -32.39 24.20 -20.50
C TRP A 13 -33.06 25.48 -19.99
N THR A 14 -32.55 26.08 -18.92
CA THR A 14 -32.73 27.52 -18.72
C THR A 14 -31.46 28.24 -19.13
N GLY A 15 -31.44 28.62 -20.42
CA GLY A 15 -30.80 29.82 -20.95
C GLY A 15 -29.28 29.92 -20.91
N GLN A 16 -28.61 29.40 -21.94
CA GLN A 16 -27.68 30.17 -22.78
C GLN A 16 -27.26 29.30 -23.98
N THR A 17 -27.80 29.64 -25.16
CA THR A 17 -27.64 29.01 -26.47
C THR A 17 -26.25 28.42 -26.75
N ALA A 18 -26.16 27.09 -26.87
CA ALA A 18 -25.05 26.43 -27.54
C ALA A 18 -25.32 26.43 -29.04
N THR A 19 -24.66 27.32 -29.76
CA THR A 19 -24.52 27.22 -31.21
C THR A 19 -23.70 25.97 -31.53
N THR A 20 -24.30 25.03 -32.25
CA THR A 20 -23.63 23.88 -32.84
C THR A 20 -22.67 24.36 -33.93
N TYR A 21 -21.36 24.35 -33.66
CA TYR A 21 -20.37 24.24 -34.71
C TYR A 21 -20.04 22.76 -34.88
N SER A 22 -20.55 22.20 -35.96
CA SER A 22 -20.06 20.97 -36.55
C SER A 22 -18.64 21.20 -37.02
N ASP A 23 -17.66 20.68 -36.30
CA ASP A 23 -16.36 20.32 -36.87
C ASP A 23 -15.75 19.20 -36.03
N TYR A 24 -15.38 18.14 -36.75
CA TYR A 24 -14.50 17.07 -36.26
C TYR A 24 -13.28 17.70 -35.58
N ASN A 25 -13.21 17.65 -34.25
CA ASN A 25 -11.99 17.96 -33.51
C ASN A 25 -11.63 16.75 -32.66
N GLU A 26 -10.52 16.14 -33.06
CA GLU A 26 -9.74 15.19 -32.29
C GLU A 26 -9.53 15.75 -30.87
N PHE A 27 -9.95 14.99 -29.85
CA PHE A 27 -9.64 15.31 -28.47
C PHE A 27 -8.12 15.23 -28.28
N ASN A 28 -7.47 16.40 -28.27
CA ASN A 28 -6.06 16.51 -27.91
C ASN A 28 -5.94 16.58 -26.39
N GLU A 29 -4.99 15.82 -25.84
CA GLU A 29 -4.80 15.47 -24.42
C GLU A 29 -4.53 16.66 -23.47
N ASN A 30 -4.50 17.89 -23.99
CA ASN A 30 -4.18 19.11 -23.26
C ASN A 30 -5.33 20.13 -23.17
N THR A 31 -6.57 19.74 -23.48
CA THR A 31 -7.72 20.65 -23.37
C THR A 31 -8.26 20.66 -21.94
N THR A 32 -7.92 21.68 -21.15
CA THR A 32 -8.49 21.88 -19.81
C THR A 32 -9.93 22.41 -19.94
N ILE A 33 -10.92 21.57 -19.62
CA ILE A 33 -12.32 22.00 -19.56
C ILE A 33 -12.59 22.54 -18.15
N ASN A 34 -12.64 23.86 -18.01
CA ASN A 34 -13.09 24.49 -16.77
C ASN A 34 -14.62 24.40 -16.68
N TYR A 35 -15.12 23.53 -15.80
CA TYR A 35 -16.52 23.55 -15.41
C TYR A 35 -16.69 24.47 -14.19
N ASP A 36 -17.06 25.73 -14.44
CA ASP A 36 -17.56 26.62 -13.39
C ASP A 36 -19.01 26.22 -13.05
N PHE A 37 -19.17 25.28 -12.11
CA PHE A 37 -20.49 25.00 -11.56
C PHE A 37 -20.86 26.08 -10.53
N ALA A 38 -21.91 26.84 -10.83
CA ALA A 38 -22.55 27.70 -9.85
C ALA A 38 -23.04 26.88 -8.64
N PRO A 39 -22.91 27.39 -7.40
CA PRO A 39 -23.32 26.66 -6.22
C PRO A 39 -24.83 26.43 -6.24
N LEU A 40 -25.24 25.16 -6.30
CA LEU A 40 -26.65 24.76 -6.17
C LEU A 40 -27.17 25.15 -4.78
N THR A 41 -28.03 26.16 -4.74
CA THR A 41 -28.72 26.61 -3.52
C THR A 41 -29.69 25.55 -3.01
N LYS A 42 -29.55 25.19 -1.73
CA LYS A 42 -30.41 24.31 -0.91
C LYS A 42 -31.90 24.35 -1.26
N SER A 43 -32.55 23.18 -1.40
CA SER A 43 -33.29 22.53 -0.30
C SER A 43 -34.19 21.38 -0.81
N LEU A 44 -34.03 20.19 -0.26
CA LEU A 44 -35.07 19.31 0.30
C LEU A 44 -34.44 17.94 0.57
N SER A 45 -34.37 17.60 1.86
CA SER A 45 -34.09 16.28 2.45
C SER A 45 -33.76 15.13 1.48
N GLY A 46 -32.47 14.96 1.21
CA GLY A 46 -31.92 13.83 0.48
C GLY A 46 -30.42 14.08 0.31
N VAL A 47 -29.59 13.38 1.07
CA VAL A 47 -28.13 13.46 0.91
C VAL A 47 -27.80 12.77 -0.40
N TYR A 48 -27.74 13.53 -1.49
CA TYR A 48 -27.16 13.05 -2.73
C TYR A 48 -25.64 13.10 -2.56
N TYR A 49 -25.02 11.93 -2.41
CA TYR A 49 -23.58 11.78 -2.60
C TYR A 49 -23.29 12.03 -4.07
N ALA A 50 -22.96 13.28 -4.41
CA ALA A 50 -22.36 13.58 -5.70
C ALA A 50 -20.91 13.06 -5.68
N PHE A 51 -20.71 11.88 -6.24
CA PHE A 51 -19.37 11.35 -6.47
C PHE A 51 -18.66 12.24 -7.52
N ASN A 52 -17.43 12.62 -7.20
CA ASN A 52 -16.62 13.54 -7.99
C ASN A 52 -16.35 12.91 -9.39
N SER A 53 -16.70 13.64 -10.45
CA SER A 53 -16.90 13.14 -11.81
C SER A 53 -15.62 13.00 -12.66
N LEU A 54 -14.49 12.61 -12.06
CA LEU A 54 -13.23 12.45 -12.80
C LEU A 54 -13.07 11.08 -13.48
N ASP A 55 -13.88 10.09 -13.09
CA ASP A 55 -13.94 8.78 -13.77
C ASP A 55 -15.16 8.72 -14.70
N LEU A 56 -14.97 8.96 -16.00
CA LEU A 56 -15.99 8.80 -17.05
C LEU A 56 -16.64 7.40 -17.07
N ASN A 57 -15.97 6.40 -16.49
CA ASN A 57 -16.54 5.08 -16.29
C ASN A 57 -17.78 5.11 -15.38
N LEU A 58 -17.89 6.04 -14.42
CA LEU A 58 -18.95 6.15 -13.41
C LEU A 58 -20.40 6.23 -13.95
N PHE A 59 -20.59 6.60 -15.21
CA PHE A 59 -21.92 6.82 -15.78
C PHE A 59 -22.46 5.65 -16.61
N TYR A 60 -21.62 4.67 -16.98
CA TYR A 60 -22.02 3.63 -17.94
C TYR A 60 -22.20 2.23 -17.34
N ASN A 61 -21.70 1.98 -16.13
CA ASN A 61 -21.85 0.66 -15.51
C ASN A 61 -23.13 0.61 -14.67
N GLN A 62 -23.87 -0.49 -14.78
CA GLN A 62 -25.11 -0.65 -14.01
C GLN A 62 -24.91 -1.52 -12.75
N VAL A 63 -23.72 -2.09 -12.59
CA VAL A 63 -23.28 -2.84 -11.41
C VAL A 63 -21.90 -2.35 -11.00
N TRP A 64 -21.70 -2.14 -9.71
CA TRP A 64 -20.49 -1.53 -9.16
C TRP A 64 -19.92 -2.33 -8.00
N ILE A 65 -18.59 -2.29 -7.91
CA ILE A 65 -17.84 -2.58 -6.69
C ILE A 65 -17.01 -1.36 -6.33
N TYR A 66 -17.07 -0.95 -5.06
CA TYR A 66 -16.32 0.21 -4.58
C TYR A 66 -15.76 0.00 -3.16
N PRO A 67 -14.46 0.20 -2.93
CA PRO A 67 -13.44 0.44 -3.96
C PRO A 67 -13.24 -0.80 -4.85
N ASN A 68 -12.88 -0.61 -6.12
CA ASN A 68 -12.51 -1.69 -7.04
C ASN A 68 -11.00 -2.05 -6.97
N TYR A 69 -10.25 -1.30 -6.17
CA TYR A 69 -8.84 -1.48 -5.91
C TYR A 69 -8.56 -1.29 -4.42
N ILE A 70 -7.92 -2.28 -3.80
CA ILE A 70 -7.47 -2.25 -2.41
C ILE A 70 -5.95 -2.24 -2.42
N ASP A 71 -5.36 -1.15 -1.96
CA ASP A 71 -3.93 -1.09 -1.67
C ASP A 71 -3.69 -1.35 -0.19
N CYS A 72 -3.22 -2.55 0.11
CA CYS A 72 -2.89 -2.99 1.46
C CYS A 72 -1.54 -2.48 1.96
N LYS A 73 -0.76 -1.79 1.11
CA LYS A 73 0.56 -1.25 1.46
C LYS A 73 1.45 -2.28 2.17
N MET A 74 1.74 -2.08 3.45
CA MET A 74 2.53 -2.98 4.29
C MET A 74 1.62 -3.81 5.21
N ILE A 75 1.51 -5.10 4.92
CA ILE A 75 0.71 -6.05 5.68
C ILE A 75 1.58 -6.58 6.84
N THR A 76 1.39 -6.03 8.04
CA THR A 76 2.07 -6.46 9.28
C THR A 76 1.20 -7.35 10.17
N ARG A 77 -0.11 -7.38 9.89
CA ARG A 77 -1.18 -8.07 10.62
C ARG A 77 -2.34 -8.38 9.67
N ASP A 78 -3.34 -9.10 10.16
CA ASP A 78 -4.58 -9.33 9.40
C ASP A 78 -5.31 -8.00 9.19
N LEU A 79 -5.72 -7.72 7.96
CA LEU A 79 -6.44 -6.51 7.56
C LEU A 79 -7.82 -6.87 7.04
N THR A 80 -8.79 -6.00 7.30
CA THR A 80 -10.16 -6.17 6.81
C THR A 80 -10.62 -4.89 6.14
N TYR A 81 -11.12 -5.02 4.91
CA TYR A 81 -11.65 -3.93 4.11
C TYR A 81 -13.14 -4.15 3.85
N SER A 82 -13.91 -3.07 3.83
CA SER A 82 -15.31 -3.10 3.43
C SER A 82 -15.42 -2.64 1.99
N VAL A 83 -16.05 -3.48 1.16
CA VAL A 83 -16.30 -3.20 -0.26
C VAL A 83 -17.80 -3.20 -0.48
N MET A 84 -18.31 -2.16 -1.13
CA MET A 84 -19.70 -2.03 -1.50
C MET A 84 -19.95 -2.72 -2.84
N PHE A 85 -20.94 -3.60 -2.90
CA PHE A 85 -21.57 -4.03 -4.14
C PHE A 85 -22.84 -3.20 -4.35
N TRP A 86 -22.98 -2.54 -5.51
CA TRP A 86 -24.14 -1.71 -5.80
C TRP A 86 -24.78 -2.08 -7.13
N ASN A 87 -26.04 -2.51 -7.06
CA ASN A 87 -26.90 -2.64 -8.21
C ASN A 87 -27.61 -1.31 -8.51
N THR A 88 -27.25 -0.67 -9.61
CA THR A 88 -27.86 0.60 -10.05
C THR A 88 -28.96 0.42 -11.09
N TYR A 89 -29.29 -0.82 -11.49
CA TYR A 89 -30.46 -1.06 -12.32
C TYR A 89 -31.73 -0.56 -11.61
N PHE A 90 -32.65 0.04 -12.37
CA PHE A 90 -33.95 0.49 -11.86
C PHE A 90 -34.99 -0.62 -11.74
N PHE A 91 -34.89 -1.67 -12.56
CA PHE A 91 -35.93 -2.70 -12.69
C PHE A 91 -35.39 -4.13 -12.70
N ARG A 92 -34.07 -4.30 -12.65
CA ARG A 92 -33.42 -5.61 -12.74
C ARG A 92 -32.72 -5.97 -11.44
N THR A 93 -32.97 -7.18 -10.98
CA THR A 93 -32.17 -7.81 -9.91
C THR A 93 -30.91 -8.40 -10.53
N ILE A 94 -29.77 -8.21 -9.87
CA ILE A 94 -28.49 -8.78 -10.27
C ILE A 94 -28.09 -9.85 -9.26
N THR A 95 -27.63 -11.00 -9.74
CA THR A 95 -27.18 -12.11 -8.91
C THR A 95 -25.70 -12.36 -9.16
N VAL A 96 -24.92 -12.48 -8.10
CA VAL A 96 -23.53 -12.96 -8.20
C VAL A 96 -23.56 -14.47 -8.43
N LYS A 97 -22.95 -14.93 -9.52
CA LYS A 97 -22.94 -16.35 -9.88
C LYS A 97 -21.74 -17.09 -9.30
N ASP A 98 -20.57 -16.47 -9.38
CA ASP A 98 -19.30 -17.08 -8.99
C ASP A 98 -18.28 -15.99 -8.59
N ILE A 99 -17.29 -16.40 -7.80
CA ILE A 99 -16.16 -15.56 -7.43
C ILE A 99 -14.88 -16.37 -7.62
N THR A 100 -14.10 -16.00 -8.62
CA THR A 100 -12.81 -16.63 -8.90
C THR A 100 -11.66 -15.81 -8.29
N ASN A 101 -10.80 -16.48 -7.53
CA ASN A 101 -9.56 -15.90 -7.01
C ASN A 101 -8.41 -16.10 -8.01
N VAL A 102 -7.76 -15.01 -8.41
CA VAL A 102 -6.60 -15.03 -9.31
C VAL A 102 -5.37 -14.44 -8.61
N ASN A 103 -4.36 -15.28 -8.38
CA ASN A 103 -3.07 -14.92 -7.77
C ASN A 103 -3.14 -14.30 -6.36
N LEU A 104 -4.24 -14.53 -5.62
CA LEU A 104 -4.37 -14.04 -4.25
C LEU A 104 -4.19 -15.20 -3.25
N ASN A 105 -2.99 -15.32 -2.70
CA ASN A 105 -2.72 -16.26 -1.61
C ASN A 105 -3.14 -15.64 -0.27
N ASN A 106 -3.92 -16.38 0.53
CA ASN A 106 -4.38 -15.97 1.87
C ASN A 106 -5.05 -14.58 1.90
N VAL A 107 -5.83 -14.29 0.86
CA VAL A 107 -6.78 -13.17 0.81
C VAL A 107 -8.14 -13.78 0.55
N ASN A 108 -9.10 -13.46 1.40
CA ASN A 108 -10.45 -14.00 1.36
C ASN A 108 -11.44 -12.89 1.14
N ILE A 109 -12.53 -13.21 0.46
CA ILE A 109 -13.71 -12.37 0.29
C ILE A 109 -14.86 -13.07 1.00
N GLU A 110 -15.72 -12.30 1.67
CA GLU A 110 -16.98 -12.80 2.23
C GLU A 110 -17.79 -13.47 1.11
N ASP A 111 -18.31 -14.67 1.38
CA ASP A 111 -19.02 -15.44 0.35
C ASP A 111 -20.37 -14.77 0.03
N ILE A 112 -20.39 -14.09 -1.12
CA ILE A 112 -21.58 -13.47 -1.70
C ILE A 112 -22.11 -14.24 -2.91
N THR A 113 -21.63 -15.47 -3.13
CA THR A 113 -22.07 -16.33 -4.24
C THR A 113 -23.57 -16.64 -4.14
N ASN A 114 -24.29 -16.59 -5.26
CA ASN A 114 -25.75 -16.72 -5.36
C ASN A 114 -26.56 -15.64 -4.62
N LYS A 115 -25.92 -14.58 -4.13
CA LYS A 115 -26.63 -13.45 -3.51
C LYS A 115 -27.25 -12.56 -4.58
N SER A 116 -28.53 -12.22 -4.40
CA SER A 116 -29.29 -11.37 -5.31
C SER A 116 -29.48 -9.96 -4.76
N TYR A 117 -29.11 -8.97 -5.55
CA TYR A 117 -29.18 -7.54 -5.24
C TYR A 117 -30.36 -6.92 -5.98
N LYS A 118 -31.33 -6.40 -5.23
CA LYS A 118 -32.52 -5.72 -5.79
C LYS A 118 -32.14 -4.44 -6.55
N PRO A 119 -33.02 -3.93 -7.43
CA PRO A 119 -32.83 -2.63 -8.07
C PRO A 119 -32.50 -1.52 -7.06
N LEU A 120 -31.54 -0.66 -7.41
CA LEU A 120 -31.05 0.48 -6.61
C LEU A 120 -30.57 0.13 -5.20
N TYR A 121 -30.24 -1.14 -4.95
CA TYR A 121 -29.79 -1.62 -3.65
C TYR A 121 -28.27 -1.80 -3.62
N TYR A 122 -27.66 -1.42 -2.50
CA TYR A 122 -26.25 -1.65 -2.22
C TYR A 122 -26.08 -2.42 -0.91
N GLU A 123 -25.02 -3.19 -0.83
CA GLU A 123 -24.62 -3.87 0.39
C GLU A 123 -23.10 -3.95 0.47
N ASN A 124 -22.58 -3.92 1.69
CA ASN A 124 -21.16 -4.09 1.92
C ASN A 124 -20.85 -5.57 2.19
N PHE A 125 -19.72 -6.02 1.67
CA PHE A 125 -19.11 -7.30 2.01
C PHE A 125 -17.66 -7.05 2.45
N LEU A 126 -17.09 -8.00 3.18
CA LEU A 126 -15.74 -7.88 3.72
C LEU A 126 -14.71 -8.59 2.85
N VAL A 127 -13.53 -7.98 2.74
CA VAL A 127 -12.33 -8.59 2.18
C VAL A 127 -11.27 -8.65 3.27
N GLU A 128 -10.79 -9.85 3.56
CA GLU A 128 -9.81 -10.12 4.60
C GLU A 128 -8.47 -10.50 3.98
N VAL A 129 -7.42 -9.76 4.34
CA VAL A 129 -6.05 -10.02 3.90
C VAL A 129 -5.28 -10.52 5.10
N LYS A 130 -4.90 -11.80 5.09
CA LYS A 130 -4.15 -12.39 6.20
C LYS A 130 -2.69 -11.97 6.16
N LYS A 131 -2.10 -11.83 7.36
CA LYS A 131 -0.67 -11.59 7.56
C LYS A 131 0.19 -12.68 6.95
N GLU A 132 -0.25 -13.93 7.02
CA GLU A 132 0.48 -15.08 6.50
C GLU A 132 0.23 -15.22 4.99
N GLY A 133 1.25 -15.63 4.24
CA GLY A 133 1.13 -15.93 2.81
C GLY A 133 2.33 -15.46 1.98
N SER A 134 2.17 -15.42 0.66
CA SER A 134 3.19 -14.93 -0.27
C SER A 134 3.60 -13.48 0.02
N ALA A 135 4.90 -13.18 -0.09
CA ALA A 135 5.49 -11.87 0.18
C ALA A 135 4.80 -10.69 -0.52
N THR A 136 4.45 -10.88 -1.78
CA THR A 136 3.73 -9.88 -2.58
C THR A 136 2.31 -10.37 -2.76
N VAL A 137 1.35 -9.48 -2.47
CA VAL A 137 -0.04 -9.60 -2.87
C VAL A 137 -0.20 -8.74 -4.11
N ASP A 138 -0.44 -9.36 -5.26
CA ASP A 138 -0.80 -8.67 -6.49
C ASP A 138 -1.68 -9.61 -7.31
N GLY A 139 -2.98 -9.41 -7.18
CA GLY A 139 -3.98 -10.27 -7.77
C GLY A 139 -5.35 -9.61 -7.74
N TYR A 140 -6.37 -10.36 -8.14
CA TYR A 140 -7.73 -9.86 -8.15
C TYR A 140 -8.75 -10.96 -7.89
N PHE A 141 -9.92 -10.56 -7.38
CA PHE A 141 -11.12 -11.35 -7.44
C PHE A 141 -11.89 -11.00 -8.71
N ASP A 142 -12.29 -12.01 -9.45
CA ASP A 142 -13.19 -11.91 -10.61
C ASP A 142 -14.59 -12.32 -10.13
N ILE A 143 -15.49 -11.35 -10.04
CA ILE A 143 -16.86 -11.56 -9.55
C ILE A 143 -17.78 -11.65 -10.78
N GLU A 144 -18.24 -12.86 -11.08
CA GLU A 144 -19.19 -13.10 -12.18
C GLU A 144 -20.61 -12.78 -11.73
N THR A 145 -21.36 -12.06 -12.56
CA THR A 145 -22.78 -11.75 -12.35
C THR A 145 -23.67 -12.35 -13.46
N ASP A 146 -24.98 -12.35 -13.22
CA ASP A 146 -25.98 -12.64 -14.25
C ASP A 146 -26.25 -11.47 -15.22
N ASP A 147 -25.40 -10.43 -15.19
CA ASP A 147 -25.40 -9.40 -16.21
C ASP A 147 -24.87 -9.88 -17.57
N THR A 148 -25.04 -9.06 -18.61
CA THR A 148 -24.66 -9.31 -20.00
C THR A 148 -23.59 -8.31 -20.43
N GLY A 149 -22.57 -8.77 -21.18
CA GLY A 149 -21.50 -7.90 -21.69
C GLY A 149 -20.33 -7.73 -20.72
N ASP A 150 -19.57 -6.64 -20.85
CA ASP A 150 -18.33 -6.41 -20.08
C ASP A 150 -18.57 -6.23 -18.57
N TYR A 151 -19.83 -6.01 -18.14
CA TYR A 151 -20.23 -5.89 -16.74
C TYR A 151 -20.63 -7.22 -16.09
N SER A 152 -20.62 -8.30 -16.86
CA SER A 152 -20.76 -9.66 -16.31
C SER A 152 -19.60 -10.04 -15.40
N HIS A 153 -18.45 -9.37 -15.51
CA HIS A 153 -17.26 -9.62 -14.70
C HIS A 153 -16.78 -8.33 -14.03
N LEU A 154 -16.81 -8.31 -12.70
CA LEU A 154 -16.31 -7.20 -11.90
C LEU A 154 -14.96 -7.59 -11.27
N LYS A 155 -13.94 -6.78 -11.52
CA LYS A 155 -12.57 -7.04 -11.02
C LYS A 155 -12.28 -6.21 -9.78
N LEU A 156 -12.07 -6.88 -8.66
CA LEU A 156 -11.57 -6.29 -7.43
C LEU A 156 -10.08 -6.59 -7.29
N THR A 157 -9.24 -5.60 -7.55
CA THR A 157 -7.78 -5.76 -7.49
C THR A 157 -7.28 -5.53 -6.06
N VAL A 158 -6.38 -6.39 -5.58
CA VAL A 158 -5.76 -6.28 -4.26
C VAL A 158 -4.25 -6.31 -4.41
N ARG A 159 -3.59 -5.28 -3.87
CA ARG A 159 -2.12 -5.16 -3.88
C ARG A 159 -1.56 -4.93 -2.49
N GLY A 160 -0.32 -5.34 -2.25
CA GLY A 160 0.39 -5.06 -1.01
C GLY A 160 1.62 -5.93 -0.81
N LEU A 161 2.36 -5.67 0.26
CA LEU A 161 3.55 -6.42 0.65
C LEU A 161 3.39 -6.94 2.06
N ARG A 162 3.46 -8.26 2.22
CA ARG A 162 3.58 -8.90 3.52
C ARG A 162 5.00 -8.72 4.01
N ILE A 163 5.12 -8.01 5.11
CA ILE A 163 6.41 -7.77 5.75
C ILE A 163 6.46 -8.45 7.10
N ILE A 164 7.61 -9.06 7.39
CA ILE A 164 7.94 -9.49 8.73
C ILE A 164 8.92 -8.48 9.32
N LEU A 165 8.53 -7.87 10.42
CA LEU A 165 9.39 -6.93 11.12
C LEU A 165 10.31 -7.72 12.04
N LEU A 166 11.61 -7.56 11.83
CA LEU A 166 12.61 -8.15 12.72
C LEU A 166 12.90 -7.13 13.83
N PRO A 167 12.53 -7.40 15.10
CA PRO A 167 12.81 -6.49 16.21
C PRO A 167 14.28 -6.58 16.63
N LEU A 168 15.20 -6.47 15.68
CA LEU A 168 16.63 -6.65 15.89
C LEU A 168 17.19 -5.59 16.84
N TYR A 169 16.50 -4.45 16.98
CA TYR A 169 16.98 -3.33 17.78
C TYR A 169 17.23 -3.69 19.26
N GLU A 170 16.48 -4.66 19.82
CA GLU A 170 16.68 -5.15 21.20
C GLU A 170 17.88 -6.10 21.34
N TYR A 171 18.38 -6.63 20.23
CA TYR A 171 19.36 -7.72 20.17
C TYR A 171 20.68 -7.32 19.50
N ILE A 172 20.85 -6.04 19.16
CA ILE A 172 22.12 -5.52 18.65
C ILE A 172 23.08 -5.36 19.83
N SER A 173 24.00 -6.31 19.98
CA SER A 173 25.22 -6.09 20.76
C SER A 173 26.49 -6.37 19.96
N GLY A 174 26.37 -6.47 18.64
CA GLY A 174 27.47 -6.69 17.70
C GLY A 174 27.56 -5.59 16.64
N GLU A 175 28.33 -5.86 15.60
CA GLU A 175 28.54 -4.94 14.48
C GLU A 175 27.46 -5.14 13.41
N LEU A 176 26.87 -4.04 12.94
CA LEU A 176 26.15 -3.99 11.67
C LEU A 176 27.11 -3.41 10.62
N SER A 177 27.38 -4.19 9.57
CA SER A 177 28.16 -3.74 8.42
C SER A 177 27.26 -3.62 7.21
N ILE A 178 27.41 -2.50 6.49
CA ILE A 178 26.69 -2.20 5.26
C ILE A 178 27.72 -2.23 4.13
N ARG A 179 27.56 -3.16 3.19
CA ARG A 179 28.38 -3.24 1.98
C ARG A 179 27.59 -2.66 0.80
N TYR A 180 28.22 -1.71 0.12
CA TYR A 180 27.70 -1.11 -1.11
C TYR A 180 28.28 -1.84 -2.31
N GLU A 181 27.41 -2.32 -3.19
CA GLU A 181 27.81 -2.87 -4.49
C GLU A 181 27.56 -1.82 -5.56
N ILE A 182 28.65 -1.24 -6.05
CA ILE A 182 28.62 -0.22 -7.10
C ILE A 182 29.08 -0.88 -8.41
N PRO A 183 28.18 -1.12 -9.37
CA PRO A 183 28.58 -1.62 -10.68
C PRO A 183 29.43 -0.55 -11.39
N VAL A 184 30.56 -0.98 -11.92
CA VAL A 184 31.48 -0.15 -12.71
C VAL A 184 31.57 -0.66 -14.14
N VAL A 185 31.66 0.25 -15.10
CA VAL A 185 31.94 -0.03 -16.50
C VAL A 185 33.29 0.56 -16.83
N ILE A 186 34.13 -0.22 -17.51
CA ILE A 186 35.39 0.27 -18.04
C ILE A 186 35.11 0.81 -19.44
N SER A 187 35.20 2.13 -19.61
CA SER A 187 35.15 2.74 -20.94
C SER A 187 36.58 2.92 -21.44
N SER A 188 36.94 2.21 -22.49
CA SER A 188 38.21 2.41 -23.20
C SER A 188 38.02 3.35 -24.38
N ASN A 189 38.91 4.32 -24.53
CA ASN A 189 39.08 5.09 -25.75
C ASN A 189 40.48 4.82 -26.33
N MET A 190 40.81 5.42 -27.46
CA MET A 190 42.08 5.17 -28.17
C MET A 190 43.33 5.57 -27.37
N PHE A 191 43.17 6.31 -26.27
CA PHE A 191 44.28 6.87 -25.48
C PHE A 191 44.31 6.41 -24.01
N ASN A 192 43.16 6.10 -23.41
CA ASN A 192 43.03 5.74 -22.00
C ASN A 192 41.84 4.79 -21.74
N GLU A 193 41.95 4.05 -20.63
CA GLU A 193 40.83 3.33 -20.01
C GLU A 193 40.37 4.08 -18.76
N GLU A 194 39.09 4.39 -18.68
CA GLU A 194 38.48 5.02 -17.50
C GLU A 194 37.45 4.08 -16.88
N GLN A 195 37.55 3.89 -15.58
CA GLN A 195 36.50 3.25 -14.80
C GLN A 195 35.42 4.28 -14.48
N ARG A 196 34.18 4.00 -14.90
CA ARG A 196 33.02 4.84 -14.64
C ARG A 196 31.99 4.05 -13.84
N LYS A 197 31.41 4.71 -12.84
CA LYS A 197 30.24 4.18 -12.13
C LYS A 197 29.07 4.11 -13.10
N VAL A 198 28.35 2.98 -13.13
CA VAL A 198 27.09 2.89 -13.87
C VAL A 198 26.08 3.83 -13.20
N LEU A 199 25.40 4.64 -14.01
CA LEU A 199 24.26 5.43 -13.57
C LEU A 199 23.10 4.48 -13.25
N VAL A 200 23.07 4.01 -12.02
CA VAL A 200 21.92 3.32 -11.44
C VAL A 200 21.23 4.29 -10.50
N ASP A 201 19.89 4.29 -10.50
CA ASP A 201 19.10 5.19 -9.65
C ASP A 201 19.42 4.97 -8.16
N ARG A 202 19.73 3.73 -7.77
CA ARG A 202 20.14 3.36 -6.40
C ARG A 202 21.16 2.23 -6.39
N GLU A 203 22.05 2.29 -5.40
CA GLU A 203 23.08 1.28 -5.15
C GLU A 203 22.49 0.12 -4.37
N LYS A 204 22.85 -1.12 -4.73
CA LYS A 204 22.44 -2.29 -3.94
C LYS A 204 23.23 -2.31 -2.63
N LYS A 205 22.51 -2.42 -1.51
CA LYS A 205 23.09 -2.56 -0.18
C LYS A 205 22.92 -4.00 0.31
N ASN A 206 24.02 -4.60 0.74
CA ASN A 206 24.02 -5.86 1.48
C ASN A 206 24.33 -5.54 2.95
N PHE A 207 23.47 -5.99 3.85
CA PHE A 207 23.62 -5.80 5.29
C PHE A 207 24.06 -7.11 5.90
N THR A 208 25.17 -7.06 6.61
CA THR A 208 25.65 -8.17 7.43
C THR A 208 25.64 -7.74 8.88
N GLY A 209 24.84 -8.41 9.71
CA GLY A 209 24.72 -8.07 11.12
C GLY A 209 25.02 -9.27 11.99
N ARG A 210 25.73 -9.04 13.10
CA ARG A 210 25.89 -10.02 14.19
C ARG A 210 25.00 -9.63 15.36
N PHE A 211 24.05 -10.50 15.69
CA PHE A 211 23.08 -10.28 16.75
C PHE A 211 23.27 -11.29 17.87
N PHE A 212 23.11 -10.85 19.11
CA PHE A 212 23.15 -11.73 20.28
C PHE A 212 21.73 -11.87 20.80
N ILE A 213 21.27 -13.12 20.85
CA ILE A 213 19.88 -13.44 21.15
C ILE A 213 19.86 -14.37 22.34
N ASP A 214 18.92 -14.14 23.25
CA ASP A 214 18.65 -15.05 24.35
C ASP A 214 17.99 -16.35 23.85
N ILE A 215 17.76 -17.31 24.74
CA ILE A 215 17.25 -18.63 24.37
C ILE A 215 15.79 -18.57 23.86
N LEU A 216 14.98 -17.61 24.33
CA LEU A 216 13.59 -17.44 23.92
C LEU A 216 13.48 -16.71 22.58
N GLY A 217 14.27 -15.65 22.41
CA GLY A 217 14.45 -14.97 21.13
C GLY A 217 14.99 -15.91 20.07
N LYS A 218 15.86 -16.87 20.43
CA LYS A 218 16.37 -17.90 19.52
C LYS A 218 15.23 -18.68 18.86
N THR A 219 14.31 -19.25 19.64
CA THR A 219 13.21 -20.07 19.09
C THR A 219 12.29 -19.21 18.24
N SER A 220 11.97 -18.01 18.71
CA SER A 220 11.10 -17.07 17.99
C SER A 220 11.71 -16.65 16.65
N LEU A 221 13.00 -16.35 16.62
CA LEU A 221 13.73 -15.92 15.44
C LEU A 221 13.98 -17.07 14.46
N MET A 222 14.30 -18.27 14.95
CA MET A 222 14.42 -19.46 14.09
C MET A 222 13.07 -19.86 13.48
N ASN A 223 11.98 -19.82 14.24
CA ASN A 223 10.63 -20.05 13.73
C ASN A 223 10.24 -18.99 12.70
N LEU A 224 10.52 -17.72 13.01
CA LEU A 224 10.31 -16.62 12.09
C LEU A 224 11.12 -16.85 10.80
N PHE A 225 12.33 -17.40 10.89
CA PHE A 225 13.14 -17.70 9.72
C PHE A 225 12.65 -18.88 8.88
N GLU A 226 12.21 -19.96 9.52
CA GLU A 226 11.55 -21.08 8.82
C GLU A 226 10.27 -20.62 8.11
N LEU A 227 9.53 -19.67 8.71
CA LEU A 227 8.36 -19.03 8.10
C LEU A 227 8.74 -18.05 6.98
N THR A 228 9.90 -17.38 7.06
CA THR A 228 10.32 -16.35 6.08
C THR A 228 10.88 -16.89 4.77
N GLY A 229 10.80 -18.19 4.47
CA GLY A 229 11.29 -18.76 3.21
C GLY A 229 10.64 -18.11 1.97
N GLY A 230 11.19 -16.97 1.51
CA GLY A 230 10.62 -16.12 0.46
C GLY A 230 9.95 -14.82 0.91
N MET A 231 9.92 -14.48 2.21
CA MET A 231 9.26 -13.26 2.73
C MET A 231 10.17 -12.03 2.71
N ILE A 232 9.54 -10.85 2.69
CA ILE A 232 10.19 -9.56 2.83
C ILE A 232 10.32 -9.24 4.32
N VAL A 233 11.50 -8.82 4.74
CA VAL A 233 11.74 -8.40 6.12
C VAL A 233 11.96 -6.90 6.20
N GLY A 234 11.27 -6.26 7.13
CA GLY A 234 11.54 -4.87 7.51
C GLY A 234 12.61 -4.84 8.59
N VAL A 235 13.73 -4.19 8.30
CA VAL A 235 14.89 -4.10 9.19
C VAL A 235 15.08 -2.63 9.56
N PRO A 236 15.03 -2.28 10.87
CA PRO A 236 15.32 -0.92 11.29
C PRO A 236 16.79 -0.60 11.03
N TYR A 237 17.07 0.61 10.55
CA TYR A 237 18.41 1.17 10.61
C TYR A 237 18.81 1.33 12.08
N CYS A 238 20.00 0.84 12.44
CA CYS A 238 20.54 0.92 13.79
C CYS A 238 21.02 2.35 14.10
N ILE A 239 20.08 3.30 14.16
CA ILE A 239 20.28 4.65 14.66
C ILE A 239 19.58 4.80 16.02
N GLU A 240 19.84 5.91 16.71
CA GLU A 240 19.06 6.27 17.90
C GLU A 240 17.57 6.32 17.55
N PRO A 241 16.70 5.66 18.33
CA PRO A 241 15.26 5.68 18.07
C PRO A 241 14.73 7.10 18.23
N LEU A 242 13.75 7.45 17.40
CA LEU A 242 13.01 8.68 17.54
C LEU A 242 11.80 8.47 18.44
N THR A 243 11.47 9.48 19.24
CA THR A 243 10.32 9.46 20.14
C THR A 243 9.29 10.50 19.69
N PRO A 244 8.02 10.09 19.49
CA PRO A 244 6.97 11.01 19.06
C PRO A 244 6.66 12.07 20.13
N VAL A 245 6.23 13.24 19.68
CA VAL A 245 5.81 14.35 20.57
C VAL A 245 4.34 14.20 20.95
N GLU A 246 3.52 13.73 20.02
CA GLU A 246 2.09 13.55 20.15
C GLU A 246 1.74 12.45 21.16
N ASP A 247 0.62 12.62 21.87
CA ASP A 247 0.17 11.66 22.89
C ASP A 247 -0.23 10.30 22.29
N ASP A 248 -0.76 10.33 21.06
CA ASP A 248 -1.12 9.18 20.26
C ASP A 248 -0.91 9.49 18.78
N LEU A 249 -0.40 8.51 18.03
CA LEU A 249 -0.19 8.63 16.58
C LEU A 249 -1.40 8.19 15.74
N GLN A 250 -2.46 7.66 16.35
CA GLN A 250 -3.62 7.19 15.61
C GLN A 250 -4.26 8.29 14.74
N TYR A 251 -4.56 7.95 13.49
CA TYR A 251 -5.14 8.80 12.46
C TYR A 251 -4.28 9.99 12.02
N LEU A 252 -3.02 10.05 12.45
CA LEU A 252 -2.08 11.06 12.01
C LEU A 252 -1.35 10.58 10.75
N SER A 253 -1.34 11.42 9.71
CA SER A 253 -0.45 11.30 8.56
C SER A 253 0.83 12.12 8.74
N GLU A 254 0.92 12.91 9.82
CA GLU A 254 2.07 13.72 10.15
C GLU A 254 2.27 13.80 11.66
N PHE A 255 3.51 13.73 12.12
CA PHE A 255 3.84 13.80 13.54
C PHE A 255 5.25 14.37 13.74
N HIS A 256 5.49 14.84 14.96
CA HIS A 256 6.77 15.43 15.36
C HIS A 256 7.55 14.46 16.24
N VAL A 257 8.87 14.61 16.27
CA VAL A 257 9.75 13.84 17.14
C VAL A 257 10.60 14.75 18.02
N ASN A 258 11.06 14.24 19.17
CA ASN A 258 11.80 15.05 20.15
C ASN A 258 13.25 15.28 19.72
N GLU A 259 13.88 14.28 19.09
CA GLU A 259 15.29 14.25 18.75
C GLU A 259 15.63 15.22 17.60
N ASP A 260 16.87 15.73 17.60
CA ASP A 260 17.43 16.43 16.44
C ASP A 260 18.07 15.42 15.51
N PHE A 261 17.37 15.11 14.40
CA PHE A 261 17.80 14.14 13.41
C PHE A 261 18.42 14.79 12.17
N THR A 262 18.83 16.07 12.23
CA THR A 262 19.45 16.80 11.10
C THR A 262 20.67 16.07 10.54
N ASN A 263 21.41 15.37 11.40
CA ASN A 263 22.61 14.61 11.01
C ASN A 263 22.32 13.14 10.66
N TYR A 264 21.08 12.67 10.80
CA TYR A 264 20.72 11.28 10.56
C TYR A 264 20.45 11.06 9.07
N ARG A 265 21.50 10.94 8.27
CA ARG A 265 21.40 10.82 6.80
C ARG A 265 20.37 9.78 6.32
N GLU A 266 20.25 8.65 7.02
CA GLU A 266 19.35 7.57 6.61
C GLU A 266 17.87 7.94 6.75
N ILE A 267 17.49 8.84 7.67
CA ILE A 267 16.08 9.24 7.80
C ILE A 267 15.58 10.05 6.60
N PHE A 268 16.48 10.81 5.96
CA PHE A 268 16.16 11.56 4.75
C PHE A 268 16.13 10.69 3.49
N ARG A 269 16.59 9.43 3.59
CA ARG A 269 16.71 8.51 2.46
C ARG A 269 15.81 7.29 2.57
N CYS A 270 15.32 6.98 3.77
CA CYS A 270 14.43 5.87 3.99
C CYS A 270 13.06 6.17 3.39
N LYS A 271 12.53 5.21 2.64
CA LYS A 271 11.16 5.24 2.12
C LYS A 271 10.15 4.79 3.18
N TYR A 272 10.62 4.11 4.23
CA TYR A 272 9.75 3.48 5.22
C TYR A 272 10.25 3.74 6.63
N ILE A 273 9.32 3.78 7.57
CA ILE A 273 9.58 3.79 9.01
C ILE A 273 8.93 2.59 9.68
N PHE A 274 9.49 2.21 10.82
CA PHE A 274 8.97 1.21 11.72
C PHE A 274 8.55 1.91 13.01
N ILE A 275 7.31 1.68 13.43
CA ILE A 275 6.75 2.20 14.68
C ILE A 275 6.52 1.03 15.62
N TYR A 276 7.05 1.13 16.83
CA TYR A 276 7.03 0.06 17.82
C TYR A 276 6.53 0.56 19.18
N ASP A 277 5.51 -0.10 19.73
CA ASP A 277 5.04 0.10 21.09
C ASP A 277 5.66 -0.96 22.01
N LYS A 278 6.50 -0.52 22.95
CA LYS A 278 7.19 -1.37 23.94
C LYS A 278 6.25 -2.09 24.91
N GLU A 279 5.18 -1.42 25.34
CA GLU A 279 4.30 -1.96 26.37
C GLU A 279 3.35 -3.00 25.79
N GLN A 280 2.80 -2.71 24.61
CA GLN A 280 1.85 -3.60 23.95
C GLN A 280 2.53 -4.62 23.03
N GLN A 281 3.83 -4.48 22.79
CA GLN A 281 4.60 -5.25 21.79
C GLN A 281 3.97 -5.18 20.39
N ASN A 282 3.30 -4.06 20.10
CA ASN A 282 2.64 -3.80 18.84
C ASN A 282 3.58 -3.07 17.89
N PHE A 283 3.42 -3.33 16.60
CA PHE A 283 4.20 -2.66 15.58
C PHE A 283 3.42 -2.40 14.30
N THR A 284 3.87 -1.40 13.55
CA THR A 284 3.47 -1.14 12.17
C THR A 284 4.67 -0.64 11.38
N ALA A 285 4.54 -0.63 10.06
CA ALA A 285 5.47 0.04 9.17
C ALA A 285 4.70 0.93 8.20
N GLU A 286 5.23 2.11 7.99
CA GLU A 286 4.55 3.17 7.24
C GLU A 286 5.49 3.73 6.16
N GLU A 287 4.92 4.17 5.05
CA GLU A 287 5.66 4.82 3.97
C GLU A 287 5.79 6.32 4.23
N VAL A 288 7.02 6.81 4.11
CA VAL A 288 7.38 8.21 4.33
C VAL A 288 7.28 8.96 3.02
N THR A 289 6.50 10.04 3.02
CA THR A 289 6.38 10.97 1.90
C THR A 289 7.45 12.05 1.98
N SER A 290 7.66 12.62 3.18
CA SER A 290 8.68 13.65 3.38
C SER A 290 9.14 13.72 4.83
N VAL A 291 10.34 14.28 5.01
CA VAL A 291 10.97 14.48 6.32
C VAL A 291 11.51 15.91 6.39
N ASP A 292 11.10 16.65 7.42
CA ASP A 292 11.55 18.01 7.68
C ASP A 292 12.37 18.06 8.98
N ALA A 293 13.69 18.16 8.83
CA ALA A 293 14.61 18.27 9.96
C ALA A 293 14.39 19.52 10.81
N THR A 294 14.05 20.64 10.16
CA THR A 294 13.97 21.95 10.81
C THR A 294 12.82 21.97 11.80
N ASN A 295 11.68 21.44 11.38
CA ASN A 295 10.48 21.33 12.20
C ASN A 295 10.38 19.99 12.96
N LYS A 296 11.38 19.11 12.84
CA LYS A 296 11.39 17.76 13.41
C LYS A 296 10.13 16.94 13.06
N LYS A 297 9.69 17.04 11.81
CA LYS A 297 8.41 16.52 11.34
C LYS A 297 8.60 15.40 10.33
N ILE A 298 7.82 14.34 10.48
CA ILE A 298 7.74 13.22 9.53
C ILE A 298 6.33 13.21 8.93
N THR A 299 6.24 13.13 7.60
CA THR A 299 4.98 13.04 6.87
C THR A 299 4.89 11.69 6.18
N LEU A 300 3.79 10.99 6.42
CA LEU A 300 3.48 9.67 5.88
C LEU A 300 2.57 9.80 4.66
N SER A 301 2.56 8.77 3.82
CA SER A 301 1.63 8.71 2.69
C SER A 301 0.16 8.59 3.14
N GLU A 302 -0.07 7.94 4.28
CA GLU A 302 -1.39 7.70 4.84
C GLU A 302 -1.41 7.88 6.36
N SER A 303 -2.61 7.97 6.92
CA SER A 303 -2.81 8.08 8.36
C SER A 303 -2.58 6.74 9.06
N ILE A 304 -1.88 6.76 10.20
CA ILE A 304 -1.63 5.55 10.99
C ILE A 304 -2.95 4.99 11.51
N SER A 305 -3.26 3.74 11.19
CA SER A 305 -4.57 3.15 11.51
C SER A 305 -4.75 2.79 13.00
N PHE A 306 -3.66 2.72 13.77
CA PHE A 306 -3.64 2.16 15.13
C PHE A 306 -3.11 3.14 16.17
N SER A 307 -3.49 2.88 17.43
CA SER A 307 -3.03 3.66 18.57
C SER A 307 -1.61 3.29 18.96
N PHE A 308 -0.76 4.31 19.08
CA PHE A 308 0.64 4.23 19.51
C PHE A 308 0.90 5.36 20.50
N LYS A 309 1.02 5.01 21.79
CA LYS A 309 1.08 6.00 22.87
C LYS A 309 2.49 6.54 23.06
N LYS A 310 2.60 7.85 23.29
CA LYS A 310 3.87 8.59 23.44
C LYS A 310 4.94 7.92 24.30
N LYS A 311 4.55 7.40 25.47
CA LYS A 311 5.50 6.92 26.48
C LYS A 311 6.15 5.57 26.13
N SER A 312 5.50 4.78 25.29
CA SER A 312 5.91 3.42 24.93
C SER A 312 6.37 3.33 23.47
N THR A 313 6.12 4.36 22.66
CA THR A 313 6.36 4.34 21.21
C THR A 313 7.77 4.77 20.84
N LEU A 314 8.42 3.97 20.00
CA LEU A 314 9.65 4.30 19.31
C LEU A 314 9.44 4.25 17.79
N VAL A 315 10.12 5.15 17.08
CA VAL A 315 10.13 5.22 15.63
C VAL A 315 11.54 5.02 15.10
N PHE A 316 11.69 4.17 14.10
CA PHE A 316 12.96 3.87 13.45
C PHE A 316 12.84 4.03 11.94
N PRO A 317 13.83 4.59 11.24
CA PRO A 317 13.91 4.44 9.80
C PRO A 317 14.12 2.97 9.45
N MET A 318 13.49 2.52 8.37
CA MET A 318 13.44 1.11 8.00
C MET A 318 13.81 0.91 6.53
N ILE A 319 14.40 -0.24 6.26
CA ILE A 319 14.61 -0.79 4.92
C ILE A 319 13.90 -2.11 4.76
N LEU A 320 13.48 -2.39 3.53
CA LEU A 320 12.97 -3.69 3.15
C LEU A 320 14.13 -4.52 2.62
N CYS A 321 14.26 -5.73 3.15
CA CYS A 321 15.31 -6.66 2.78
C CYS A 321 14.71 -8.03 2.47
N LYS A 322 15.46 -8.81 1.71
CA LYS A 322 15.32 -10.27 1.64
C LYS A 322 16.45 -10.89 2.46
N ILE A 323 16.12 -11.96 3.18
CA ILE A 323 17.14 -12.77 3.85
C ILE A 323 17.88 -13.62 2.81
N VAL A 324 19.20 -13.44 2.74
CA VAL A 324 20.09 -14.19 1.83
C VAL A 324 20.64 -15.42 2.55
N SER A 325 21.18 -15.23 3.75
CA SER A 325 21.75 -16.33 4.54
C SER A 325 21.62 -16.06 6.04
N ILE A 326 21.55 -17.16 6.79
CA ILE A 326 21.46 -17.15 8.26
C ILE A 326 22.44 -18.19 8.77
N ASN A 327 23.40 -17.74 9.57
CA ASN A 327 24.42 -18.60 10.15
C ASN A 327 24.40 -18.47 11.68
N PRO A 328 23.59 -19.31 12.37
CA PRO A 328 23.55 -19.30 13.81
C PRO A 328 24.77 -20.04 14.38
N LYS A 329 25.47 -19.39 15.31
CA LYS A 329 26.59 -19.94 16.07
C LYS A 329 26.21 -19.99 17.55
N PHE A 330 26.16 -21.20 18.09
CA PHE A 330 25.70 -21.41 19.46
C PHE A 330 26.88 -21.48 20.43
N ILE A 331 26.94 -20.52 21.35
CA ILE A 331 27.84 -20.59 22.50
C ILE A 331 27.09 -21.30 23.62
N LYS A 332 27.65 -22.39 24.17
CA LYS A 332 27.03 -23.09 25.29
C LYS A 332 26.90 -22.14 26.49
N GLY A 333 25.66 -21.78 26.84
CA GLY A 333 25.34 -21.39 28.21
C GLY A 333 24.42 -20.20 28.45
N LYS A 334 23.99 -19.40 27.46
CA LYS A 334 22.92 -18.37 27.63
C LYS A 334 22.53 -17.58 26.38
N TYR A 335 23.45 -17.39 25.44
CA TYR A 335 23.23 -16.56 24.24
C TYR A 335 23.58 -17.31 22.95
N GLY A 336 22.76 -17.15 21.93
CA GLY A 336 23.07 -17.54 20.55
C GLY A 336 23.59 -16.33 19.78
N GLU A 337 24.66 -16.52 19.01
CA GLU A 337 25.10 -15.55 18.01
C GLU A 337 24.41 -15.88 16.70
N VAL A 338 23.76 -14.90 16.06
CA VAL A 338 23.18 -15.09 14.71
C VAL A 338 23.84 -14.09 13.77
N ASN A 339 24.48 -14.63 12.74
CA ASN A 339 24.98 -13.84 11.63
C ASN A 339 23.91 -13.83 10.53
N LEU A 340 23.40 -12.65 10.21
CA LEU A 340 22.40 -12.45 9.17
C LEU A 340 23.03 -11.74 7.97
N GLU A 341 22.75 -12.27 6.79
CA GLU A 341 23.02 -11.60 5.52
C GLU A 341 21.69 -11.24 4.87
N LEU A 342 21.52 -9.94 4.65
CA LEU A 342 20.30 -9.35 4.13
C LEU A 342 20.64 -8.56 2.87
N GLN A 343 19.79 -8.63 1.87
CA GLN A 343 19.90 -7.85 0.65
C GLN A 343 18.74 -6.88 0.58
N GLU A 344 19.04 -5.59 0.41
CA GLU A 344 18.00 -4.57 0.21
C GLU A 344 17.17 -4.89 -1.02
N ILE A 345 15.85 -4.74 -0.87
CA ILE A 345 14.91 -4.83 -1.98
C ILE A 345 14.18 -3.50 -2.16
N TYR A 346 13.94 -3.16 -3.41
CA TYR A 346 13.10 -2.03 -3.76
C TYR A 346 11.79 -2.59 -4.27
N ALA A 347 10.75 -2.47 -3.46
CA ALA A 347 9.41 -2.79 -3.89
C ALA A 347 8.75 -1.50 -4.39
N ASN A 348 8.36 -1.52 -5.66
CA ASN A 348 7.40 -0.57 -6.19
C ASN A 348 6.02 -1.14 -5.82
N LEU A 349 5.42 -0.58 -4.77
CA LEU A 349 4.00 -0.77 -4.45
C LEU A 349 3.17 -0.01 -5.47
#